data_AF-A0A7C7QQ91-F1
#
_entry.id   AF-A0A7C7QQ91-F1
#
_cell.length_a   1.000
_cell.length_b   1.000
_cell.length_c   1.000
_cell.angle_alpha   90.00
_cell.angle_beta   90.00
_cell.angle_gamma   90.00
#
_symmetry.space_group_name_H-M   'P 1'
#
loop_
_entity.id
_entity.type
_entity.pdbx_description
1 polymer ?
#
loop_
_entity_poly.entity_id
_entity_poly.type
_entity_poly.pdbx_seq_one_letter_code
_entity_poly.pdbx_strand_id
1 'polypeptide(L)'
;MRSCQMTDKVISLQEAARLVRPGDTLALGGMTLYRRPVAFVRQLIRQGTGDLILLALTAGYESDLLVGAGLVRRVRTCYFGLEVFGLAPMFTELATAGQVEVIEETEASIAFGLR
;
A
#
# COMPACT_ATOMS: atom_id res chain seq x y z
N MET A 1 37.88 -18.37 -8.35
CA MET A 1 36.67 -17.65 -8.77
C MET A 1 35.46 -18.34 -8.12
N ARG A 2 34.80 -17.70 -7.15
CA ARG A 2 33.54 -18.24 -6.58
C ARG A 2 32.41 -17.90 -7.54
N SER A 3 31.78 -18.92 -8.11
CA SER A 3 30.52 -18.77 -8.83
C SER A 3 29.45 -18.33 -7.82
N CYS A 4 28.94 -17.11 -7.97
CA CYS A 4 27.77 -16.64 -7.22
C CYS A 4 26.54 -17.22 -7.94
N GLN A 5 26.04 -18.37 -7.50
CA GLN A 5 24.76 -18.86 -7.98
C GLN A 5 23.66 -17.95 -7.42
N MET A 6 22.99 -17.21 -8.30
CA MET A 6 21.79 -16.47 -7.93
C MET A 6 20.65 -17.46 -7.67
N THR A 7 20.06 -17.40 -6.48
CA THR A 7 18.82 -18.11 -6.17
C THR A 7 17.69 -17.60 -7.05
N ASP A 8 16.86 -18.53 -7.55
CA ASP A 8 15.60 -18.18 -8.18
C ASP A 8 14.71 -17.44 -7.17
N LYS A 9 14.12 -16.32 -7.61
CA LYS A 9 13.27 -15.44 -6.80
C LYS A 9 11.83 -15.44 -7.30
N VAL A 10 11.50 -16.27 -8.30
CA VAL A 10 10.14 -16.43 -8.79
C VAL A 10 9.34 -17.18 -7.73
N ILE A 11 8.34 -16.49 -7.18
CA ILE A 11 7.41 -17.02 -6.19
C ILE A 11 5.98 -16.65 -6.58
N SER A 12 5.01 -17.41 -6.08
CA SER A 12 3.59 -17.12 -6.22
C SER A 12 3.17 -15.86 -5.44
N LEU A 13 2.01 -15.28 -5.79
CA LEU A 13 1.43 -14.17 -5.03
C LEU A 13 1.14 -14.56 -3.58
N GLN A 14 0.72 -15.79 -3.34
CA GLN A 14 0.43 -16.35 -2.02
C GLN A 14 1.70 -16.35 -1.17
N GLU A 15 2.82 -16.82 -1.73
CA GLU A 15 4.11 -16.81 -1.05
C GLU A 15 4.59 -15.39 -0.80
N ALA A 16 4.46 -14.48 -1.78
CA ALA A 16 4.82 -13.08 -1.62
C ALA A 16 4.00 -12.39 -0.51
N ALA A 17 2.69 -12.64 -0.43
CA ALA A 17 1.82 -12.03 0.57
C ALA A 17 2.11 -12.53 2.00
N ARG A 18 2.61 -13.77 2.15
CA ARG A 18 3.08 -14.31 3.45
C ARG A 18 4.31 -13.61 3.99
N LEU A 19 5.04 -12.86 3.15
CA LEU A 19 6.18 -12.07 3.60
C LEU A 19 5.74 -10.81 4.36
N VAL A 20 4.53 -10.33 4.11
CA VAL A 20 3.95 -9.18 4.82
C VAL A 20 3.41 -9.65 6.17
N ARG A 21 3.76 -8.93 7.22
CA ARG A 21 3.40 -9.21 8.61
C ARG A 21 2.55 -8.08 9.20
N PRO A 22 1.73 -8.35 10.22
CA PRO A 22 1.04 -7.30 10.95
C PRO A 22 2.04 -6.27 11.50
N GLY A 23 1.69 -4.98 11.41
CA GLY A 23 2.55 -3.87 11.83
C GLY A 23 3.53 -3.37 10.77
N ASP A 24 3.67 -4.05 9.63
CA ASP A 24 4.59 -3.63 8.57
C ASP A 24 4.19 -2.30 7.94
N THR A 25 5.20 -1.51 7.56
CA THR A 25 5.02 -0.37 6.65
C THR A 25 5.15 -0.85 5.22
N LEU A 26 4.04 -0.82 4.49
CA LEU A 26 3.94 -1.31 3.13
C LEU A 26 3.91 -0.13 2.14
N ALA A 27 4.87 -0.13 1.22
CA ALA A 27 4.87 0.76 0.07
C ALA A 27 4.43 0.01 -1.19
N LEU A 28 3.41 0.53 -1.87
CA LEU A 28 2.91 -0.01 -3.13
C LEU A 28 3.36 0.88 -4.29
N GLY A 29 4.14 0.30 -5.20
CA GLY A 29 4.62 0.99 -6.39
C GLY A 29 3.51 1.37 -7.38
N GLY A 30 3.89 2.14 -8.41
CA GLY A 30 2.95 2.78 -9.33
C GLY A 30 2.66 4.23 -8.92
N MET A 31 1.74 4.89 -9.62
CA MET A 31 1.32 6.27 -9.36
C MET A 31 -0.20 6.31 -9.54
N THR A 32 -0.94 6.87 -8.58
CA THR A 32 -2.40 7.08 -8.68
C THR A 32 -3.16 5.86 -9.23
N LEU A 33 -3.58 5.87 -10.49
CA LEU A 33 -4.32 4.78 -11.14
C LEU A 33 -3.43 3.87 -12.02
N TYR A 34 -2.17 4.26 -12.24
CA TYR A 34 -1.27 3.65 -13.20
C TYR A 34 -0.37 2.58 -12.59
N ARG A 35 -0.40 1.39 -13.19
CA ARG A 35 0.43 0.21 -12.85
C ARG A 35 0.39 -0.16 -11.37
N ARG A 36 -0.79 -0.06 -10.74
CA ARG A 36 -0.99 -0.44 -9.34
C ARG A 36 -0.97 -1.98 -9.19
N PRO A 37 -0.33 -2.54 -8.13
CA PRO A 37 -0.15 -3.98 -7.95
C PRO A 37 -1.41 -4.68 -7.41
N VAL A 38 -2.54 -4.55 -8.11
CA VAL A 38 -3.87 -4.99 -7.62
C VAL A 38 -3.94 -6.49 -7.37
N ALA A 39 -3.25 -7.31 -8.17
CA ALA A 39 -3.25 -8.76 -7.96
C ALA A 39 -2.66 -9.14 -6.60
N PHE A 40 -1.60 -8.44 -6.19
CA PHE A 40 -0.97 -8.59 -4.87
C PHE A 40 -1.88 -8.04 -3.76
N VAL A 41 -2.47 -6.86 -3.94
CA VAL A 41 -3.44 -6.30 -2.98
C VAL A 41 -4.61 -7.24 -2.74
N ARG A 42 -5.22 -7.79 -3.79
CA ARG A 42 -6.30 -8.77 -3.65
C ARG A 42 -5.84 -10.03 -2.90
N GLN A 43 -4.58 -10.43 -3.05
CA GLN A 43 -4.02 -11.55 -2.29
C GLN A 43 -3.83 -11.20 -0.81
N LEU A 44 -3.37 -9.99 -0.49
CA LEU A 44 -3.30 -9.51 0.90
C LEU A 44 -4.68 -9.48 1.56
N ILE A 45 -5.71 -9.00 0.83
CA ILE A 45 -7.10 -8.99 1.31
C ILE A 45 -7.58 -10.42 1.60
N ARG A 46 -7.32 -11.38 0.69
CA ARG A 46 -7.65 -12.80 0.93
C ARG A 46 -6.93 -13.39 2.14
N GLN A 47 -5.69 -12.98 2.37
CA GLN A 47 -4.88 -13.46 3.48
C GLN A 47 -5.33 -12.83 4.82
N GLY A 48 -5.88 -11.61 4.80
CA GLY A 48 -6.38 -10.92 5.98
C GLY A 48 -5.29 -10.37 6.90
N THR A 49 -4.07 -10.18 6.42
CA THR A 49 -3.00 -9.56 7.20
C THR A 49 -3.30 -8.07 7.39
N GLY A 50 -3.70 -7.70 8.61
CA GLY A 50 -4.06 -6.33 9.00
C GLY A 50 -2.96 -5.60 9.78
N ASP A 51 -3.34 -4.53 10.46
CA ASP A 51 -2.43 -3.63 11.20
C ASP A 51 -1.32 -3.01 10.31
N LEU A 52 -1.64 -2.77 9.04
CA LEU A 52 -0.67 -2.24 8.08
C LEU A 52 -0.57 -0.71 8.16
N ILE A 53 0.63 -0.20 7.88
CA ILE A 53 0.87 1.22 7.61
C ILE A 53 1.13 1.35 6.11
N LEU A 54 0.29 2.12 5.39
CA LEU A 54 0.57 2.42 3.99
C LEU A 54 1.49 3.64 3.89
N LEU A 55 2.58 3.51 3.12
CA LEU A 55 3.43 4.63 2.72
C LEU A 55 3.38 4.76 1.19
N ALA A 56 2.82 5.86 0.70
CA ALA A 56 2.67 6.09 -0.73
C ALA A 56 2.93 7.55 -1.08
N LEU A 57 3.65 7.80 -2.17
CA LEU A 57 3.71 9.14 -2.76
C LEU A 57 2.30 9.55 -3.18
N THR A 58 1.67 8.78 -4.05
CA THR A 58 0.24 8.92 -4.38
C THR A 58 -0.48 7.60 -4.14
N ALA A 59 -1.44 7.60 -3.22
CA ALA A 59 -2.31 6.47 -2.95
C ALA A 59 -3.49 6.46 -3.94
N GLY A 60 -3.84 5.26 -4.43
CA GLY A 60 -4.91 5.04 -5.39
C GLY A 60 -5.89 3.97 -4.95
N TYR A 61 -6.62 3.41 -5.92
CA TYR A 61 -7.69 2.44 -5.66
C TYR A 61 -7.22 1.15 -4.97
N GLU A 62 -5.99 0.71 -5.20
CA GLU A 62 -5.42 -0.44 -4.50
C GLU A 62 -5.21 -0.18 -2.99
N SER A 63 -4.89 1.05 -2.60
CA SER A 63 -4.77 1.46 -1.21
C SER A 63 -6.17 1.60 -0.61
N ASP A 64 -7.11 2.15 -1.38
CA ASP A 64 -8.53 2.25 -0.98
C ASP A 64 -9.13 0.86 -0.69
N LEU A 65 -8.80 -0.13 -1.50
CA LEU A 65 -9.23 -1.52 -1.29
C LEU A 65 -8.67 -2.12 0.01
N LEU A 66 -7.43 -1.82 0.39
CA LEU A 66 -6.85 -2.29 1.66
C LEU A 66 -7.47 -1.58 2.86
N VAL A 67 -7.73 -0.27 2.73
CA VAL A 67 -8.42 0.54 3.75
C VAL A 67 -9.84 0.03 3.95
N GLY A 68 -10.62 -0.15 2.89
CA GLY A 68 -11.99 -0.69 2.95
C GLY A 68 -12.06 -2.14 3.44
N ALA A 69 -10.97 -2.91 3.33
CA ALA A 69 -10.86 -4.24 3.92
C ALA A 69 -10.54 -4.23 5.43
N GLY A 70 -10.36 -3.05 6.05
CA GLY A 70 -10.02 -2.92 7.47
C GLY A 70 -8.61 -3.38 7.82
N LEU A 71 -7.71 -3.47 6.82
CA LEU A 71 -6.35 -4.00 7.01
C LEU A 71 -5.32 -2.92 7.33
N VAL A 72 -5.69 -1.64 7.21
CA VAL A 72 -4.80 -0.49 7.33
C VAL A 72 -5.16 0.30 8.58
N ARG A 73 -4.21 0.46 9.50
CA ARG A 73 -4.39 1.34 10.67
C ARG A 73 -3.96 2.78 10.43
N ARG A 74 -3.01 2.99 9.49
CA ARG A 74 -2.41 4.29 9.23
C ARG A 74 -2.03 4.45 7.77
N VAL A 75 -2.22 5.66 7.25
CA VAL A 75 -1.73 6.06 5.92
C VAL A 75 -0.79 7.25 6.06
N ARG A 76 0.35 7.17 5.37
CA ARG A 76 1.32 8.25 5.20
C ARG A 76 1.41 8.58 3.71
N THR A 77 0.88 9.73 3.31
CA THR A 77 0.84 10.11 1.89
C THR A 77 0.65 11.61 1.71
N CYS A 78 1.03 12.14 0.55
CA CYS A 78 0.68 13.51 0.15
C CYS A 78 -0.60 13.59 -0.70
N TYR A 79 -1.12 12.45 -1.16
CA TYR A 79 -2.37 12.39 -1.93
C TYR A 79 -3.04 11.02 -1.81
N PHE A 80 -4.35 11.02 -1.59
CA PHE A 80 -5.19 9.82 -1.64
C PHE A 80 -6.47 10.12 -2.42
N GLY A 81 -6.62 9.53 -3.60
CA GLY A 81 -7.79 9.75 -4.43
C GLY A 81 -7.75 8.95 -5.74
N LEU A 82 -8.77 9.17 -6.56
CA LEU A 82 -8.98 8.46 -7.82
C LEU A 82 -8.88 9.39 -9.04
N GLU A 83 -8.08 10.46 -8.93
CA GLU A 83 -7.93 11.49 -9.96
C GLU A 83 -9.28 12.02 -10.47
N VAL A 84 -9.56 11.86 -11.77
CA VAL A 84 -10.79 12.29 -12.45
C VAL A 84 -12.05 11.61 -11.90
N PHE A 85 -11.90 10.45 -11.24
CA PHE A 85 -13.03 9.73 -10.64
C PHE A 85 -13.37 10.25 -9.23
N GLY A 86 -12.62 11.23 -8.72
CA GLY A 86 -12.92 11.92 -7.46
C GLY A 86 -12.23 11.30 -6.25
N LEU A 87 -12.90 11.39 -5.10
CA LEU A 87 -12.38 10.91 -3.82
C LEU A 87 -12.39 9.38 -3.76
N ALA A 88 -11.39 8.81 -3.06
CA ALA A 88 -11.36 7.39 -2.75
C ALA A 88 -12.40 7.09 -1.66
N PRO A 89 -13.50 6.36 -1.95
CA PRO A 89 -14.67 6.34 -1.08
C PRO A 89 -14.39 5.69 0.28
N MET A 90 -13.68 4.57 0.32
CA MET A 90 -13.45 3.83 1.56
C MET A 90 -12.50 4.59 2.49
N PHE A 91 -11.43 5.14 1.92
CA PHE A 91 -10.51 6.01 2.65
C PHE A 91 -11.22 7.26 3.17
N THR A 92 -12.01 7.93 2.34
CA THR A 92 -12.70 9.17 2.73
C THR A 92 -13.65 8.92 3.90
N GLU A 93 -14.45 7.85 3.83
CA GLU A 93 -15.35 7.47 4.91
C GLU A 93 -14.59 7.13 6.19
N LEU A 94 -13.62 6.21 6.13
CA LEU A 94 -12.93 5.70 7.31
C LEU A 94 -11.98 6.72 7.95
N ALA A 95 -11.33 7.57 7.15
CA ALA A 95 -10.50 8.67 7.64
C ALA A 95 -11.36 9.74 8.34
N THR A 96 -12.50 10.11 7.74
CA THR A 96 -13.41 11.09 8.35
C THR A 96 -14.03 10.56 9.64
N ALA A 97 -14.26 9.25 9.73
CA ALA A 97 -14.71 8.58 10.94
C ALA A 97 -13.61 8.37 12.00
N GLY A 98 -12.36 8.77 11.73
CA GLY A 98 -11.22 8.59 12.64
C GLY A 98 -10.79 7.12 12.82
N GLN A 99 -11.18 6.23 11.91
CA GLN A 99 -10.88 4.79 11.96
C GLN A 99 -9.55 4.45 11.30
N VAL A 100 -8.98 5.37 10.51
CA VAL A 100 -7.64 5.28 9.95
C VAL A 100 -6.87 6.53 10.33
N GLU A 101 -5.69 6.34 10.92
CA GLU A 101 -4.81 7.46 11.22
C GLU A 101 -4.19 8.02 9.94
N VAL A 102 -4.32 9.32 9.73
CA VAL A 102 -3.75 10.00 8.57
C VAL A 102 -2.56 10.84 9.01
N ILE A 103 -1.40 10.55 8.42
CA ILE A 103 -0.24 11.43 8.48
C ILE A 103 -0.07 12.04 7.10
N GLU A 104 -0.38 13.32 7.01
CA GLU A 104 -0.14 14.09 5.79
C GLU A 104 1.36 14.31 5.62
N GLU A 105 1.86 13.95 4.45
CA GLU A 105 3.25 14.15 4.06
C GLU A 105 3.31 15.14 2.91
N THR A 106 4.47 15.77 2.72
CA THR A 106 4.75 16.48 1.47
C THR A 106 5.37 15.52 0.46
N GLU A 107 5.27 15.82 -0.84
CA GLU A 107 6.01 15.03 -1.84
C GLU A 107 7.51 14.98 -1.52
N ALA A 108 8.07 16.10 -1.05
CA ALA A 108 9.48 16.22 -0.70
C ALA A 108 9.87 15.34 0.50
N SER A 109 9.04 15.26 1.54
CA SER A 109 9.35 14.43 2.72
C SER A 109 9.41 12.95 2.36
N ILE A 110 8.51 12.48 1.50
CA ILE A 110 8.53 11.09 1.01
C ILE A 110 9.71 10.86 0.07
N ALA A 111 9.90 11.73 -0.94
CA ALA A 111 10.92 11.54 -1.96
C ALA A 111 12.34 11.58 -1.39
N PHE A 112 12.63 12.48 -0.45
CA PHE A 112 13.94 12.56 0.19
C PHE A 112 14.12 11.58 1.35
N GLY A 113 13.03 11.11 1.97
CA GLY A 113 13.10 10.09 3.03
C GLY A 113 13.37 8.67 2.53
N LEU A 114 13.05 8.37 1.27
CA LEU A 114 13.26 7.05 0.66
C LEU A 114 14.58 6.89 -0.12
N ARG A 115 15.27 8.00 -0.38
CA ARG A 115 16.50 8.04 -1.18
C ARG A 115 17.74 7.83 -0.32
#